data_AF-A0A845Z9S9-F1
#
_entry.id   AF-A0A845Z9S9-F1
#
_cell.length_a   1.000
_cell.length_b   1.000
_cell.length_c   1.000
_cell.angle_alpha   90.00
_cell.angle_beta   90.00
_cell.angle_gamma   90.00
#
_symmetry.space_group_name_H-M   'P 1'
#
loop_
_entity.id
_entity.type
_entity.pdbx_description
1 polymer ?
#
loop_
_entity_poly.entity_id
_entity_poly.type
_entity_poly.pdbx_seq_one_letter_code
_entity_poly.pdbx_strand_id
1 'polypeptide(L)'
;VGQSFGGYTALSLAGAPLDLEDLRKDCQSEDTKFIFNLSLLLQCQTSNLPAEITNNLRDERITAAIVINPISSGVFGPQKISKIAIPLMIVASTRDIFAPPIPEQIYPFISLTTEEKYLVISEPATHFSFIDVEEEEEVSIELPMKLIGPDPNLAYPFMQALNLAFFQAYLTNQSQSLPYLSGSYLQYINQQPFTFSVLQSLTEEDLQKAIDSFSERLSNIK
;
A
#
# COMPACT_ATOMS: atom_id res chain seq x y z
N VAL A 1 -11.10 3.85 3.66
CA VAL A 1 -9.87 4.20 2.91
C VAL A 1 -8.84 4.70 3.91
N GLY A 2 -7.56 4.41 3.73
CA GLY A 2 -6.52 4.97 4.57
C GLY A 2 -5.19 5.09 3.84
N GLN A 3 -4.46 6.18 4.06
CA GLN A 3 -3.14 6.41 3.46
C GLN A 3 -2.03 6.40 4.52
N SER A 4 -0.85 5.85 4.22
CA SER A 4 0.29 5.86 5.15
C SER A 4 -0.07 5.23 6.51
N PHE A 5 0.03 5.96 7.62
CA PHE A 5 -0.51 5.55 8.93
C PHE A 5 -2.02 5.30 8.94
N GLY A 6 -2.79 6.01 8.12
CA GLY A 6 -4.18 5.70 7.87
C GLY A 6 -4.34 4.34 7.18
N GLY A 7 -3.38 3.94 6.36
CA GLY A 7 -3.32 2.61 5.74
C GLY A 7 -3.11 1.49 6.79
N TYR A 8 -2.19 1.70 7.73
CA TYR A 8 -2.05 0.85 8.92
C TYR A 8 -3.37 0.73 9.69
N THR A 9 -4.04 1.86 9.94
CA THR A 9 -5.31 1.91 10.66
C THR A 9 -6.38 1.09 9.92
N ALA A 10 -6.50 1.29 8.61
CA ALA A 10 -7.44 0.57 7.77
C ALA A 10 -7.16 -0.94 7.72
N LEU A 11 -5.89 -1.37 7.63
CA LEU A 11 -5.52 -2.79 7.68
C LEU A 11 -5.85 -3.43 9.04
N SER A 12 -5.58 -2.73 10.14
CA SER A 12 -5.91 -3.19 11.49
C SER A 12 -7.42 -3.42 11.65
N LEU A 13 -8.23 -2.44 11.22
CA LEU A 13 -9.69 -2.51 11.28
C LEU A 13 -10.27 -3.54 10.29
N ALA A 14 -9.62 -3.73 9.13
CA ALA A 14 -9.97 -4.77 8.15
C ALA A 14 -9.68 -6.19 8.66
N GLY A 15 -8.95 -6.32 9.78
CA GLY A 15 -8.73 -7.57 10.47
C GLY A 15 -7.38 -8.22 10.25
N ALA A 16 -6.33 -7.43 9.98
CA ALA A 16 -4.96 -7.87 10.23
C ALA A 16 -4.63 -7.67 11.72
N PRO A 17 -4.42 -8.73 12.51
CA PRO A 17 -3.96 -8.57 13.89
C PRO A 17 -2.53 -8.00 13.94
N LEU A 18 -2.20 -7.27 15.01
CA LEU A 18 -0.85 -6.79 15.26
C LEU A 18 0.10 -7.96 15.58
N ASP A 19 1.29 -7.94 14.99
CA ASP A 19 2.41 -8.85 15.30
C ASP A 19 3.44 -8.19 16.21
N LEU A 20 3.03 -7.87 17.44
CA LEU A 20 3.88 -7.15 18.38
C LEU A 20 5.10 -7.96 18.85
N GLU A 21 5.11 -9.29 18.68
CA GLU A 21 6.26 -10.11 19.05
C GLU A 21 7.36 -9.97 18.00
N ASP A 22 7.03 -10.23 16.73
CA ASP A 22 8.01 -10.13 15.65
C ASP A 22 8.42 -8.68 15.39
N LEU A 23 7.49 -7.72 15.49
CA LEU A 23 7.84 -6.30 15.43
C LEU A 23 8.90 -5.92 16.48
N ARG A 24 8.79 -6.42 17.72
CA ARG A 24 9.81 -6.13 18.76
C ARG A 24 11.17 -6.73 18.42
N LYS A 25 11.21 -7.93 17.82
CA LYS A 25 12.46 -8.55 17.36
C LYS A 25 13.10 -7.70 16.26
N ASP A 26 12.31 -7.26 15.29
CA ASP A 26 12.78 -6.43 14.18
C ASP A 26 13.29 -5.06 14.68
N CYS A 27 12.57 -4.42 15.59
CA CYS A 27 12.95 -3.13 16.18
C CYS A 27 14.18 -3.18 17.09
N GLN A 28 14.55 -4.37 17.60
CA GLN A 28 15.72 -4.58 18.45
C GLN A 28 16.91 -5.15 17.66
N SER A 29 16.74 -5.42 16.36
CA SER A 29 17.79 -5.98 15.51
C SER A 29 18.95 -4.99 15.34
N GLU A 30 20.18 -5.48 15.43
CA GLU A 30 21.40 -4.71 15.13
C GLU A 30 21.68 -4.62 13.61
N ASP A 31 20.84 -5.20 12.76
CA ASP A 31 21.01 -5.11 11.31
C ASP A 31 20.72 -3.69 10.81
N THR A 32 21.80 -3.01 10.45
CA THR A 32 21.81 -1.63 9.96
C THR A 32 20.90 -1.38 8.74
N LYS A 33 20.52 -2.41 7.98
CA LYS A 33 19.55 -2.27 6.87
C LYS A 33 18.19 -1.78 7.35
N PHE A 34 17.80 -2.11 8.57
CA PHE A 34 16.54 -1.69 9.17
C PHE A 34 16.58 -0.25 9.69
N ILE A 35 17.77 0.26 10.08
CA ILE A 35 17.96 1.63 10.56
C ILE A 35 17.65 2.67 9.46
N PHE A 36 17.88 2.32 8.19
CA PHE A 36 17.57 3.19 7.05
C PHE A 36 16.14 3.00 6.50
N ASN A 37 15.35 2.09 7.07
CA ASN A 37 13.96 1.92 6.69
C ASN A 37 13.07 2.86 7.53
N LEU A 38 12.78 4.04 6.99
CA LEU A 38 11.94 5.04 7.65
C LEU A 38 10.56 4.49 8.04
N SER A 39 9.96 3.65 7.20
CA SER A 39 8.70 2.97 7.49
C SER A 39 8.81 2.10 8.75
N LEU A 40 9.86 1.29 8.87
CA LEU A 40 10.02 0.44 10.05
C LEU A 40 10.25 1.25 11.31
N LEU A 41 11.04 2.33 11.25
CA LEU A 41 11.23 3.24 12.39
C LEU A 41 9.90 3.80 12.91
N LEU A 42 9.00 4.15 11.98
CA LEU A 42 7.65 4.61 12.29
C LEU A 42 6.79 3.49 12.91
N GLN A 43 6.87 2.28 12.36
CA GLN A 43 6.16 1.11 12.92
C GLN A 43 6.66 0.74 14.32
N CYS A 44 7.95 0.89 14.60
CA CYS A 44 8.54 0.63 15.91
C CYS A 44 7.99 1.51 17.05
N GLN A 45 7.31 2.62 16.74
CA GLN A 45 6.59 3.39 17.75
C GLN A 45 5.47 2.56 18.43
N THR A 46 4.95 1.54 17.74
CA THR A 46 3.92 0.62 18.27
C THR A 46 4.50 -0.55 19.09
N SER A 47 5.82 -0.76 19.08
CA SER A 47 6.47 -1.84 19.83
C SER A 47 6.34 -1.68 21.36
N ASN A 48 6.12 -0.46 21.83
CA ASN A 48 5.96 -0.10 23.24
C ASN A 48 4.50 -0.21 23.74
N LEU A 49 3.58 -0.70 22.90
CA LEU A 49 2.19 -0.89 23.33
C LEU A 49 2.12 -1.89 24.51
N PRO A 50 1.34 -1.57 25.57
CA PRO A 50 1.13 -2.48 26.69
C PRO A 50 0.60 -3.84 26.24
N ALA A 51 1.04 -4.91 26.92
CA ALA A 51 0.61 -6.28 26.63
C ALA A 51 -0.90 -6.53 26.79
N GLU A 52 -1.60 -5.60 27.46
CA GLU A 52 -3.04 -5.63 27.70
C GLU A 52 -3.87 -5.16 26.50
N ILE A 53 -3.24 -4.53 25.49
CA ILE A 53 -3.93 -4.12 24.26
C ILE A 53 -4.23 -5.38 23.42
N THR A 54 -5.48 -5.51 23.00
CA THR A 54 -5.86 -6.56 22.04
C THR A 54 -5.09 -6.38 20.74
N ASN A 55 -4.38 -7.43 20.34
CA ASN A 55 -3.71 -7.45 19.03
C ASN A 55 -4.72 -7.54 17.89
N ASN A 56 -5.99 -7.88 18.15
CA ASN A 56 -7.05 -7.87 17.15
C ASN A 56 -7.91 -6.61 17.32
N LEU A 57 -7.78 -5.70 16.35
CA LEU A 57 -8.54 -4.45 16.27
C LEU A 57 -9.65 -4.49 15.20
N ARG A 58 -9.96 -5.69 14.68
CA ARG A 58 -10.97 -5.86 13.62
C ARG A 58 -12.30 -5.24 14.03
N ASP A 59 -12.89 -4.49 13.11
CA ASP A 59 -14.26 -4.00 13.21
C ASP A 59 -15.12 -4.68 12.14
N GLU A 60 -16.07 -5.52 12.56
CA GLU A 60 -16.94 -6.30 11.66
C GLU A 60 -17.83 -5.42 10.76
N ARG A 61 -17.96 -4.12 11.05
CA ARG A 61 -18.69 -3.17 10.19
C ARG A 61 -17.87 -2.77 8.95
N ILE A 62 -16.56 -3.00 8.96
CA ILE A 62 -15.69 -2.74 7.82
C ILE A 62 -15.71 -3.97 6.90
N THR A 63 -16.39 -3.83 5.75
CA THR A 63 -16.61 -4.93 4.81
C THR A 63 -15.79 -4.84 3.52
N ALA A 64 -15.07 -3.73 3.29
CA ALA A 64 -14.10 -3.57 2.21
C ALA A 64 -13.11 -2.45 2.55
N ALA A 65 -11.87 -2.52 2.06
CA ALA A 65 -10.85 -1.52 2.34
C ALA A 65 -9.98 -1.17 1.12
N ILE A 66 -9.56 0.09 1.07
CA ILE A 66 -8.52 0.60 0.16
C ILE A 66 -7.45 1.23 1.02
N VAL A 67 -6.20 0.84 0.82
CA VAL A 67 -5.05 1.34 1.54
C VAL A 67 -3.99 1.87 0.58
N ILE A 68 -3.52 3.10 0.82
CA ILE A 68 -2.65 3.84 -0.09
C ILE A 68 -1.30 4.05 0.58
N ASN A 69 -0.23 3.55 -0.03
CA ASN A 69 1.12 3.61 0.54
C ASN A 69 1.16 3.23 2.03
N PRO A 70 0.49 2.14 2.47
CA PRO A 70 0.45 1.78 3.88
C PRO A 70 1.85 1.47 4.39
N ILE A 71 2.12 1.88 5.62
CA ILE A 71 3.25 1.35 6.41
C ILE A 71 2.72 0.19 7.25
N SER A 72 3.14 -1.03 6.95
CA SER A 72 2.39 -2.22 7.37
C SER A 72 3.24 -3.48 7.55
N SER A 73 4.42 -3.54 6.96
CA SER A 73 5.20 -4.78 6.84
C SER A 73 5.55 -5.43 8.18
N GLY A 74 6.22 -4.70 9.08
CA GLY A 74 6.66 -5.22 10.37
C GLY A 74 5.54 -5.33 11.40
N VAL A 75 4.59 -4.40 11.41
CA VAL A 75 3.51 -4.36 12.42
C VAL A 75 2.47 -5.47 12.22
N PHE A 76 2.33 -6.03 11.02
CA PHE A 76 1.46 -7.17 10.75
C PHE A 76 2.22 -8.44 10.37
N GLY A 77 3.32 -8.33 9.63
CA GLY A 77 3.98 -9.49 9.03
C GLY A 77 3.09 -10.26 8.03
N PRO A 78 3.66 -11.26 7.33
CA PRO A 78 2.93 -12.04 6.32
C PRO A 78 1.79 -12.87 6.94
N GLN A 79 2.00 -13.39 8.15
CA GLN A 79 1.04 -14.27 8.81
C GLN A 79 -0.21 -13.53 9.26
N LYS A 80 -0.09 -12.32 9.81
CA LYS A 80 -1.27 -11.59 10.30
C LYS A 80 -2.01 -10.90 9.18
N ILE A 81 -1.30 -10.36 8.17
CA ILE A 81 -1.99 -9.74 7.03
C ILE A 81 -2.81 -10.76 6.22
N SER A 82 -2.36 -12.03 6.16
CA SER A 82 -3.12 -13.13 5.54
C SER A 82 -4.50 -13.36 6.17
N LYS A 83 -4.78 -12.82 7.37
CA LYS A 83 -6.06 -12.98 8.07
C LYS A 83 -7.16 -12.04 7.57
N ILE A 84 -6.82 -11.05 6.76
CA ILE A 84 -7.82 -10.17 6.13
C ILE A 84 -8.66 -11.02 5.17
N ALA A 85 -9.97 -11.07 5.43
CA ALA A 85 -10.94 -11.88 4.69
C ALA A 85 -11.98 -11.04 3.93
N ILE A 86 -11.77 -9.72 3.85
CA ILE A 86 -12.63 -8.79 3.11
C ILE A 86 -11.93 -8.35 1.81
N PRO A 87 -12.66 -7.82 0.82
CA PRO A 87 -12.06 -7.18 -0.34
C PRO A 87 -11.07 -6.09 0.06
N LEU A 88 -9.87 -6.13 -0.54
CA LEU A 88 -8.77 -5.24 -0.21
C LEU A 88 -8.04 -4.75 -1.46
N MET A 89 -7.92 -3.44 -1.60
CA MET A 89 -7.03 -2.81 -2.57
C MET A 89 -5.84 -2.18 -1.87
N ILE A 90 -4.63 -2.54 -2.30
CA ILE A 90 -3.37 -1.93 -1.87
C ILE A 90 -2.84 -1.08 -3.03
N VAL A 91 -2.60 0.20 -2.80
CA VAL A 91 -1.98 1.11 -3.77
C VAL A 91 -0.52 1.34 -3.38
N ALA A 92 0.39 1.09 -4.31
CA ALA A 92 1.83 1.22 -4.15
C ALA A 92 2.39 2.28 -5.10
N SER A 93 3.14 3.24 -4.55
CA SER A 93 3.83 4.29 -5.29
C SER A 93 5.29 3.92 -5.58
N THR A 94 5.71 3.92 -6.86
CA THR A 94 7.06 3.44 -7.24
C THR A 94 8.22 4.32 -6.76
N ARG A 95 7.96 5.58 -6.44
CA ARG A 95 8.93 6.55 -5.90
C ARG A 95 8.68 6.91 -4.45
N ASP A 96 7.93 6.08 -3.73
CA ASP A 96 7.75 6.26 -2.29
C ASP A 96 9.02 5.88 -1.53
N ILE A 97 9.65 6.87 -0.90
CA ILE A 97 10.83 6.68 -0.06
C ILE A 97 10.47 6.50 1.42
N PHE A 98 9.23 6.82 1.81
CA PHE A 98 8.74 6.75 3.18
C PHE A 98 8.19 5.36 3.48
N ALA A 99 7.43 4.79 2.53
CA ALA A 99 6.89 3.43 2.56
C ALA A 99 7.31 2.68 1.28
N PRO A 100 8.58 2.23 1.18
CA PRO A 100 9.09 1.62 -0.05
C PRO A 100 8.21 0.45 -0.54
N PRO A 101 7.85 0.41 -1.82
CA PRO A 101 6.71 -0.39 -2.25
C PRO A 101 6.93 -1.90 -2.20
N ILE A 102 8.17 -2.35 -2.37
CA ILE A 102 8.51 -3.77 -2.26
C ILE A 102 8.23 -4.30 -0.85
N PRO A 103 8.87 -3.79 0.21
CA PRO A 103 8.61 -4.25 1.58
C PRO A 103 7.20 -3.91 2.07
N GLU A 104 6.66 -2.74 1.76
CA GLU A 104 5.48 -2.22 2.44
C GLU A 104 4.14 -2.50 1.76
N GLN A 105 4.14 -2.86 0.48
CA GLN A 105 2.90 -3.13 -0.26
C GLN A 105 2.94 -4.44 -1.05
N ILE A 106 4.03 -4.73 -1.76
CA ILE A 106 4.14 -5.91 -2.64
C ILE A 106 4.23 -7.21 -1.83
N TYR A 107 5.16 -7.33 -0.88
CA TYR A 107 5.23 -8.54 -0.04
C TYR A 107 3.96 -8.76 0.81
N PRO A 108 3.39 -7.71 1.44
CA PRO A 108 2.08 -7.82 2.08
C PRO A 108 0.97 -8.32 1.15
N PHE A 109 0.91 -7.83 -0.09
CA PHE A 109 -0.07 -8.29 -1.09
C PHE A 109 0.10 -9.77 -1.49
N ILE A 110 1.34 -10.23 -1.66
CA ILE A 110 1.65 -11.64 -1.94
C ILE A 110 1.12 -12.53 -0.80
N SER A 111 1.22 -12.05 0.45
CA SER A 111 0.79 -12.79 1.65
C SER A 111 -0.72 -12.86 1.86
N LEU A 112 -1.51 -12.07 1.14
CA LEU A 112 -2.98 -12.08 1.25
C LEU A 112 -3.58 -13.37 0.67
N THR A 113 -4.58 -13.92 1.35
CA THR A 113 -5.34 -15.09 0.89
C THR A 113 -6.78 -14.79 0.47
N THR A 114 -7.26 -13.55 0.66
CA THR A 114 -8.57 -13.11 0.15
C THR A 114 -8.60 -13.15 -1.38
N GLU A 115 -9.73 -13.55 -1.98
CA GLU A 115 -9.87 -13.67 -3.43
C GLU A 115 -9.97 -12.27 -4.08
N GLU A 116 -10.73 -11.38 -3.45
CA GLU A 116 -10.99 -10.02 -3.90
C GLU A 116 -9.86 -9.06 -3.49
N LYS A 117 -8.64 -9.35 -3.95
CA LYS A 117 -7.47 -8.49 -3.73
C LYS A 117 -7.02 -7.77 -4.99
N TYR A 118 -6.53 -6.54 -4.80
CA TYR A 118 -6.00 -5.71 -5.87
C TYR A 118 -4.70 -5.04 -5.41
N LEU A 119 -3.66 -5.12 -6.22
CA LEU A 119 -2.43 -4.35 -6.08
C LEU A 119 -2.36 -3.35 -7.23
N VAL A 120 -2.49 -2.07 -6.91
CA VAL A 120 -2.35 -0.97 -7.85
C VAL A 120 -0.93 -0.44 -7.79
N ILE A 121 -0.20 -0.51 -8.91
CA ILE A 121 1.14 0.09 -9.03
C ILE A 121 1.01 1.42 -9.73
N SER A 122 1.50 2.47 -9.08
CA SER A 122 1.42 3.86 -9.52
C SER A 122 2.80 4.41 -9.80
N GLU A 123 3.09 4.70 -11.07
CA GLU A 123 4.39 5.18 -11.54
C GLU A 123 4.26 6.52 -12.26
N PRO A 124 5.13 7.52 -12.02
CA PRO A 124 6.17 7.60 -11.01
C PRO A 124 5.67 8.25 -9.70
N ALA A 125 4.61 7.69 -9.10
CA ALA A 125 3.99 8.27 -7.91
C ALA A 125 4.90 8.19 -6.67
N THR A 126 4.73 9.15 -5.77
CA THR A 126 5.44 9.29 -4.49
C THR A 126 4.48 9.02 -3.33
N HIS A 127 4.96 9.19 -2.10
CA HIS A 127 4.11 9.11 -0.91
C HIS A 127 2.98 10.15 -0.90
N PHE A 128 3.19 11.30 -1.56
CA PHE A 128 2.32 12.47 -1.51
C PHE A 128 1.49 12.67 -2.78
N SER A 129 1.66 11.85 -3.82
CA SER A 129 0.94 12.02 -5.09
C SER A 129 -0.59 11.92 -5.00
N PHE A 130 -1.13 11.43 -3.89
CA PHE A 130 -2.57 11.25 -3.67
C PHE A 130 -3.14 12.12 -2.55
N ILE A 131 -2.32 13.01 -1.99
CA ILE A 131 -2.77 14.01 -1.02
C ILE A 131 -3.10 15.26 -1.79
N ASP A 132 -4.29 15.79 -1.54
CA ASP A 132 -4.66 17.09 -2.05
C ASP A 132 -3.84 18.16 -1.33
N VAL A 133 -3.13 18.99 -2.09
CA VAL A 133 -2.31 20.09 -1.57
C VAL A 133 -3.01 21.43 -1.84
N GLU A 134 -4.34 21.42 -2.01
CA GLU A 134 -5.12 22.65 -2.12
C GLU A 134 -4.75 23.62 -0.99
N GLU A 135 -4.42 24.84 -1.41
CA GLU A 135 -3.78 25.92 -0.67
C GLU A 135 -4.69 26.55 0.40
N GLU A 136 -5.36 25.80 1.31
CA GLU A 136 -6.29 26.48 2.24
C GLU A 136 -6.62 25.78 3.57
N GLU A 137 -5.78 24.86 4.05
CA GLU A 137 -5.81 24.46 5.47
C GLU A 137 -4.44 24.69 6.12
N GLU A 138 -4.45 25.25 7.32
CA GLU A 138 -3.30 25.71 8.13
C GLU A 138 -2.32 24.59 8.55
N VAL A 139 -1.87 23.74 7.62
CA VAL A 139 -0.82 22.75 7.84
C VAL A 139 0.43 23.20 7.10
N SER A 140 1.23 23.99 7.83
CA SER A 140 2.47 24.63 7.41
C SER A 140 3.63 23.63 7.26
N ILE A 141 3.54 22.67 6.34
CA ILE A 141 4.68 21.85 5.95
C ILE A 141 4.98 22.09 4.48
N GLU A 142 5.89 23.04 4.21
CA GLU A 142 6.48 23.21 2.88
C GLU A 142 7.32 21.98 2.55
N LEU A 143 6.74 21.05 1.79
CA LEU A 143 7.46 19.88 1.31
C LEU A 143 8.27 20.24 0.06
N PRO A 144 9.55 19.83 -0.02
CA PRO A 144 10.31 19.95 -1.26
C PRO A 144 9.56 19.29 -2.43
N MET A 145 9.45 19.99 -3.57
CA MET A 145 8.76 19.47 -4.77
C MET A 145 9.23 18.08 -5.20
N LYS A 146 10.51 17.74 -4.95
CA LYS A 146 11.07 16.41 -5.24
C LYS A 146 10.40 15.29 -4.44
N LEU A 147 9.91 15.57 -3.23
CA LEU A 147 9.16 14.62 -2.41
C LEU A 147 7.71 14.47 -2.89
N ILE A 148 7.11 15.56 -3.39
CA ILE A 148 5.75 15.55 -3.96
C ILE A 148 5.74 14.76 -5.27
N GLY A 149 6.74 14.97 -6.13
CA GLY A 149 6.83 14.34 -7.44
C GLY A 149 6.02 15.09 -8.49
N PRO A 150 5.45 14.39 -9.49
CA PRO A 150 4.56 15.03 -10.45
C PRO A 150 3.28 15.59 -9.78
N ASP A 151 2.62 16.53 -10.44
CA ASP A 151 1.44 17.24 -9.94
C ASP A 151 0.33 16.29 -9.41
N PRO A 152 0.02 16.31 -8.09
CA PRO A 152 -1.01 15.47 -7.48
C PRO A 152 -2.40 15.61 -8.13
N ASN A 153 -2.71 16.77 -8.72
CA ASN A 153 -3.98 16.99 -9.42
C ASN A 153 -4.18 16.05 -10.61
N LEU A 154 -3.10 15.49 -11.15
CA LEU A 154 -3.15 14.52 -12.25
C LEU A 154 -3.34 13.07 -11.76
N ALA A 155 -3.04 12.78 -10.49
CA ALA A 155 -3.23 11.46 -9.89
C ALA A 155 -4.57 11.34 -9.15
N TYR A 156 -5.11 12.45 -8.64
CA TYR A 156 -6.34 12.43 -7.85
C TYR A 156 -7.59 11.89 -8.59
N PRO A 157 -7.87 12.26 -9.86
CA PRO A 157 -9.01 11.72 -10.60
C PRO A 157 -8.95 10.19 -10.78
N PHE A 158 -7.73 9.66 -10.91
CA PHE A 158 -7.52 8.22 -11.02
C PHE A 158 -7.92 7.50 -9.71
N MET A 159 -7.51 8.05 -8.56
CA MET A 159 -7.92 7.52 -7.27
C MET A 159 -9.42 7.64 -7.04
N GLN A 160 -10.07 8.71 -7.48
CA GLN A 160 -11.52 8.83 -7.42
C GLN A 160 -12.22 7.73 -8.23
N ALA A 161 -11.75 7.46 -9.46
CA ALA A 161 -12.31 6.42 -10.32
C ALA A 161 -12.17 5.02 -9.69
N LEU A 162 -10.99 4.67 -9.16
CA LEU A 162 -10.77 3.40 -8.48
C LEU A 162 -11.60 3.26 -7.21
N ASN A 163 -11.64 4.30 -6.36
CA ASN A 163 -12.44 4.31 -5.14
C ASN A 163 -13.91 4.06 -5.47
N LEU A 164 -14.44 4.79 -6.46
CA LEU A 164 -15.82 4.64 -6.90
C LEU A 164 -16.11 3.22 -7.40
N ALA A 165 -15.30 2.70 -8.31
CA ALA A 165 -15.49 1.38 -8.89
C ALA A 165 -15.42 0.27 -7.81
N PHE A 166 -14.43 0.34 -6.92
CA PHE A 166 -14.22 -0.63 -5.86
C PHE A 166 -15.36 -0.65 -4.86
N PHE A 167 -15.77 0.51 -4.34
CA PHE A 167 -16.86 0.57 -3.37
C PHE A 167 -18.23 0.30 -3.99
N GLN A 168 -18.45 0.65 -5.26
CA GLN A 168 -19.65 0.20 -5.97
C GLN A 168 -19.72 -1.32 -6.04
N ALA A 169 -18.61 -1.96 -6.43
CA ALA A 169 -18.53 -3.42 -6.52
C ALA A 169 -18.80 -4.09 -5.16
N TYR A 170 -18.17 -3.62 -4.08
CA TYR A 170 -18.11 -4.37 -2.82
C TYR A 170 -19.01 -3.86 -1.68
N LEU A 171 -19.46 -2.60 -1.71
CA LEU A 171 -20.40 -2.07 -0.70
C LEU A 171 -21.84 -2.03 -1.21
N THR A 172 -22.03 -1.90 -2.53
CA THR A 172 -23.37 -1.83 -3.14
C THR A 172 -23.68 -3.01 -4.08
N ASN A 173 -22.81 -4.03 -4.13
CA ASN A 173 -22.95 -5.23 -4.94
C ASN A 173 -23.17 -4.95 -6.44
N GLN A 174 -22.57 -3.88 -6.97
CA GLN A 174 -22.63 -3.51 -8.38
C GLN A 174 -21.52 -4.20 -9.17
N SER A 175 -21.71 -5.47 -9.51
CA SER A 175 -20.72 -6.26 -10.24
C SER A 175 -20.37 -5.68 -11.62
N GLN A 176 -21.24 -4.84 -12.20
CA GLN A 176 -20.95 -4.08 -13.42
C GLN A 176 -19.80 -3.08 -13.27
N SER A 177 -19.36 -2.78 -12.04
CA SER A 177 -18.22 -1.89 -11.79
C SER A 177 -16.87 -2.63 -11.81
N LEU A 178 -16.86 -3.97 -11.72
CA LEU A 178 -15.63 -4.78 -11.74
C LEU A 178 -14.76 -4.58 -13.00
N PRO A 179 -15.30 -4.41 -14.22
CA PRO A 179 -14.49 -4.11 -15.40
C PRO A 179 -13.63 -2.85 -15.26
N TYR A 180 -14.01 -1.88 -14.41
CA TYR A 180 -13.22 -0.68 -14.13
C TYR A 180 -12.05 -0.92 -13.18
N LEU A 181 -11.94 -2.12 -12.61
CA LEU A 181 -10.80 -2.56 -11.78
C LEU A 181 -9.86 -3.50 -12.57
N SER A 182 -9.85 -3.39 -13.90
CA SER A 182 -9.05 -4.24 -14.80
C SER A 182 -7.85 -3.51 -15.37
N GLY A 183 -6.77 -4.25 -15.64
CA GLY A 183 -5.55 -3.68 -16.23
C GLY A 183 -5.80 -2.95 -17.55
N SER A 184 -6.71 -3.45 -18.40
CA SER A 184 -7.08 -2.81 -19.67
C SER A 184 -7.80 -1.47 -19.47
N TYR A 185 -8.68 -1.36 -18.48
CA TYR A 185 -9.34 -0.10 -18.16
C TYR A 185 -8.36 0.92 -17.59
N LEU A 186 -7.51 0.52 -16.63
CA LEU A 186 -6.48 1.39 -16.07
C LEU A 186 -5.53 1.91 -17.17
N GLN A 187 -5.15 1.04 -18.11
CA GLN A 187 -4.35 1.46 -19.26
C GLN A 187 -5.05 2.50 -20.13
N TYR A 188 -6.38 2.40 -20.30
CA TYR A 188 -7.18 3.33 -21.07
C TYR A 188 -7.31 4.71 -20.42
N ILE A 189 -7.44 4.78 -19.09
CA ILE A 189 -7.61 6.04 -18.35
C ILE A 189 -6.30 6.66 -17.88
N ASN A 190 -5.15 6.06 -18.20
CA ASN A 190 -3.85 6.58 -17.78
C ASN A 190 -3.62 8.01 -18.26
N GLN A 191 -3.14 8.84 -17.34
CA GLN A 191 -2.89 10.25 -17.57
C GLN A 191 -1.42 10.56 -17.29
N GLN A 192 -0.69 10.92 -18.35
CA GLN A 192 0.70 11.34 -18.22
C GLN A 192 0.82 12.51 -17.23
N PRO A 193 1.87 12.54 -16.38
CA PRO A 193 3.03 11.65 -16.40
C PRO A 193 2.83 10.33 -15.64
N PHE A 194 1.65 10.10 -15.08
CA PHE A 194 1.35 8.87 -14.34
C PHE A 194 0.94 7.72 -15.27
N THR A 195 1.33 6.53 -14.85
CA THR A 195 0.91 5.26 -15.39
C THR A 195 0.50 4.41 -14.20
N PHE A 196 -0.69 3.84 -14.29
CA PHE A 196 -1.26 2.96 -13.29
C PHE A 196 -1.50 1.59 -13.89
N SER A 197 -1.22 0.56 -13.10
CA SER A 197 -1.54 -0.83 -13.43
C SER A 197 -2.16 -1.51 -12.21
N VAL A 198 -2.92 -2.57 -12.44
CA VAL A 198 -3.55 -3.35 -11.38
C VAL A 198 -3.28 -4.83 -11.58
N LEU A 199 -2.96 -5.51 -10.48
CA LEU A 199 -2.75 -6.94 -10.39
C LEU A 199 -3.74 -7.53 -9.39
N GLN A 200 -4.37 -8.64 -9.72
CA GLN A 200 -5.22 -9.40 -8.79
C GLN A 200 -4.47 -10.61 -8.20
N SER A 201 -3.36 -11.00 -8.83
CA SER A 201 -2.47 -12.05 -8.34
C SER A 201 -1.03 -11.65 -8.59
N LEU A 202 -0.18 -12.01 -7.63
CA LEU A 202 1.27 -11.89 -7.69
C LEU A 202 1.83 -12.93 -6.73
N THR A 203 2.81 -13.70 -7.18
CA THR A 203 3.52 -14.69 -6.35
C THR A 203 4.96 -14.26 -6.09
N GLU A 204 5.61 -14.89 -5.11
CA GLU A 204 7.06 -14.72 -4.90
C GLU A 204 7.86 -15.15 -6.13
N GLU A 205 7.41 -16.18 -6.85
CA GLU A 205 8.05 -16.65 -8.09
C GLU A 205 7.96 -15.58 -9.19
N ASP A 206 6.82 -14.92 -9.34
CA ASP A 206 6.65 -13.81 -10.30
C ASP A 206 7.58 -12.64 -9.97
N LEU A 207 7.69 -12.29 -8.68
CA LEU A 207 8.58 -11.23 -8.22
C LEU A 207 10.05 -11.60 -8.46
N GLN A 208 10.44 -12.84 -8.15
CA GLN A 208 11.81 -13.31 -8.39
C GLN A 208 12.17 -13.27 -9.88
N LYS A 209 11.27 -13.73 -10.76
CA LYS A 209 11.45 -13.63 -12.22
C LYS A 209 11.64 -12.19 -12.70
N ALA A 210 10.91 -11.24 -12.11
CA ALA A 210 11.06 -9.83 -12.45
C ALA A 210 12.43 -9.28 -12.03
N ILE A 211 12.91 -9.65 -10.83
CA ILE A 211 14.24 -9.29 -10.32
C ILE A 211 15.34 -9.89 -11.19
N ASP A 212 15.21 -11.16 -11.56
CA ASP A 212 16.18 -11.87 -12.40
C ASP A 212 16.26 -11.22 -13.79
N SER A 213 15.11 -10.96 -14.43
CA SER A 213 15.05 -10.30 -15.73
C SER A 213 15.64 -8.89 -15.69
N PHE A 214 15.42 -8.13 -14.62
CA PHE A 214 16.03 -6.83 -14.44
C PHE A 214 17.56 -6.92 -14.29
N SER A 215 18.04 -7.90 -13.50
CA SER A 215 19.47 -8.15 -13.29
C SER A 215 20.17 -8.53 -14.58
N GLU A 216 19.55 -9.39 -15.41
CA GLU A 216 20.05 -9.74 -16.74
C GLU A 216 20.15 -8.51 -17.65
N ARG A 217 19.11 -7.67 -17.71
CA ARG A 217 19.14 -6.43 -18.49
C ARG A 217 20.25 -5.49 -18.04
N LEU A 218 20.47 -5.34 -16.73
CA LEU A 218 21.57 -4.54 -16.21
C LEU A 218 22.94 -5.10 -16.59
N SER A 219 23.11 -6.42 -16.57
CA SER A 219 24.37 -7.06 -16.98
C SER A 219 24.67 -6.86 -18.47
N ASN A 220 23.64 -6.75 -19.32
CA ASN A 220 23.76 -6.53 -20.75
C ASN A 220 23.98 -5.05 -21.15
N ILE A 221 23.92 -4.11 -20.18
CA ILE A 221 24.18 -2.68 -20.40
C ILE A 221 25.66 -2.32 -20.13
N LYS A 222 26.44 -3.24 -19.56
CA LYS A 222 27.90 -3.11 -19.37
C LYS A 222 28.68 -3.74 -20.52
#